data_AF-A0A7J2LWF2-F1
#
_entry.id   AF-A0A7J2LWF2-F1
#
_cell.length_a   1.000
_cell.length_b   1.000
_cell.length_c   1.000
_cell.angle_alpha   90.00
_cell.angle_beta   90.00
_cell.angle_gamma   90.00
#
_symmetry.space_group_name_H-M   'P 1'
#
loop_
_entity.id
_entity.type
_entity.pdbx_description
1 polymer ?
#
loop_
_entity_poly.entity_id
_entity_poly.type
_entity_poly.pdbx_seq_one_letter_code
_entity_poly.pdbx_strand_id
1 'polypeptide(L)'
;MIAQPCELVVKTLIPAIRAMIARELVISSGKKQIEAAELLGVTQAAISQYLRGTRGGRLRLDKYPEVIAIVRKLAQGLASGRISKNEAAILVCEACYTARKLGVLCDAHLRAKNKYAETAQLLCKYDILREKLLSGLSASSLGEG
;
A
#
# COMPACT_ATOMS: atom_id res chain seq x y z
N MET A 1 7.39 -22.41 -8.64
CA MET A 1 7.82 -21.28 -7.78
C MET A 1 6.58 -20.66 -7.17
N ILE A 2 6.51 -20.56 -5.84
CA ILE A 2 5.34 -19.98 -5.14
C ILE A 2 5.49 -18.46 -5.13
N ALA A 3 4.67 -17.74 -5.91
CA ALA A 3 4.69 -16.29 -5.95
C ALA A 3 3.84 -15.68 -4.81
N GLN A 4 4.47 -14.87 -3.96
CA GLN A 4 3.83 -14.34 -2.77
C GLN A 4 2.95 -13.11 -3.10
N PRO A 5 1.76 -12.96 -2.49
CA PRO A 5 0.91 -11.77 -2.64
C PRO A 5 1.67 -10.45 -2.45
N CYS A 6 2.57 -10.40 -1.47
CA CYS A 6 3.40 -9.24 -1.20
C CYS A 6 4.31 -8.83 -2.37
N GLU A 7 4.80 -9.78 -3.18
CA GLU A 7 5.61 -9.46 -4.37
C GLU A 7 4.83 -8.66 -5.42
N LEU A 8 3.53 -8.92 -5.54
CA LEU A 8 2.69 -8.17 -6.47
C LEU A 8 2.24 -6.84 -5.85
N VAL A 9 1.96 -6.82 -4.55
CA VAL A 9 1.63 -5.60 -3.79
C VAL A 9 2.74 -4.54 -3.89
N VAL A 10 4.01 -4.92 -3.73
CA VAL A 10 5.14 -3.97 -3.83
C VAL A 10 5.33 -3.42 -5.25
N LYS A 11 4.82 -4.11 -6.27
CA LYS A 11 4.84 -3.68 -7.69
C LYS A 11 3.62 -2.85 -8.09
N THR A 12 2.56 -2.82 -7.26
CA THR A 12 1.25 -2.25 -7.64
C THR A 12 0.74 -1.28 -6.58
N LEU A 13 0.26 -1.79 -5.45
CA LEU A 13 -0.38 -1.04 -4.38
C LEU A 13 0.56 -0.09 -3.63
N ILE A 14 1.77 -0.53 -3.28
CA ILE A 14 2.73 0.33 -2.57
C ILE A 14 3.11 1.57 -3.40
N PRO A 15 3.44 1.45 -4.71
CA PRO A 15 3.63 2.62 -5.55
C PRO A 15 2.43 3.57 -5.60
N ALA A 16 1.20 3.04 -5.59
CA ALA A 16 -0.02 3.86 -5.60
C ALA A 16 -0.19 4.65 -4.28
N ILE A 17 0.03 3.99 -3.13
CA ILE A 17 0.03 4.64 -1.81
C ILE A 17 1.11 5.72 -1.74
N ARG A 18 2.34 5.40 -2.15
CA ARG A 18 3.45 6.38 -2.21
C ARG A 18 3.12 7.58 -3.10
N ALA A 19 2.41 7.34 -4.20
CA ALA A 19 1.98 8.42 -5.08
C ALA A 19 0.94 9.34 -4.43
N MET A 20 0.02 8.80 -3.63
CA MET A 20 -0.90 9.62 -2.85
C MET A 20 -0.18 10.43 -1.77
N ILE A 21 0.76 9.82 -1.05
CA ILE A 21 1.56 10.55 -0.03
C ILE A 21 2.34 11.68 -0.69
N ALA A 22 2.99 11.43 -1.83
CA ALA A 22 3.70 12.45 -2.58
C ALA A 22 2.78 13.61 -3.02
N ARG A 23 1.55 13.30 -3.47
CA ARG A 23 0.55 14.33 -3.80
C ARG A 23 0.14 15.15 -2.58
N GLU A 24 -0.13 14.52 -1.44
CA GLU A 24 -0.50 15.24 -0.20
C GLU A 24 0.65 16.11 0.33
N LEU A 25 1.90 15.66 0.21
CA LEU A 25 3.07 16.46 0.60
C LEU A 25 3.23 17.69 -0.30
N VAL A 26 3.09 17.55 -1.62
CA VAL A 26 3.34 18.63 -2.56
C VAL A 26 2.14 19.60 -2.66
N ILE A 27 0.93 19.06 -2.79
CA ILE A 27 -0.28 19.87 -3.06
C ILE A 27 -0.85 20.43 -1.75
N SER A 28 -1.07 19.58 -0.75
CA SER A 28 -1.75 19.98 0.48
C SER A 28 -0.78 20.61 1.49
N SER A 29 0.45 20.10 1.58
CA SER A 29 1.45 20.58 2.55
C SER A 29 2.44 21.59 1.96
N GLY A 30 2.33 21.92 0.67
CA GLY A 30 3.15 22.93 -0.02
C GLY A 30 4.63 22.60 -0.16
N LYS A 31 5.03 21.33 0.03
CA LYS A 31 6.44 20.92 -0.07
C LYS A 31 6.92 20.94 -1.52
N LYS A 32 8.16 21.35 -1.75
CA LYS A 32 8.84 21.18 -3.03
C LYS A 32 9.04 19.69 -3.31
N GLN A 33 9.12 19.31 -4.59
CA GLN A 33 9.30 17.91 -4.96
C GLN A 33 10.59 17.29 -4.38
N ILE A 34 11.65 18.09 -4.21
CA ILE A 34 12.91 17.63 -3.61
C ILE A 34 12.75 17.31 -2.12
N GLU A 35 12.05 18.17 -1.36
CA GLU A 35 11.76 17.95 0.05
C GLU A 35 10.84 16.72 0.23
N ALA A 36 9.84 16.57 -0.63
CA ALA A 36 8.98 15.39 -0.63
C ALA A 36 9.78 14.10 -0.95
N ALA A 37 10.78 14.18 -1.83
CA ALA A 37 11.66 13.07 -2.16
C ALA A 37 12.52 12.65 -0.97
N GLU A 38 13.08 13.61 -0.24
CA GLU A 38 13.84 13.40 1.00
C GLU A 38 13.00 12.75 2.10
N LEU A 39 11.78 13.28 2.34
CA LEU A 39 10.85 12.74 3.32
C LEU A 39 10.43 11.29 3.01
N LEU A 40 10.23 10.98 1.74
CA LEU A 40 9.82 9.63 1.29
C LEU A 40 11.00 8.67 1.04
N GLY A 41 12.24 9.15 1.07
CA GLY A 41 13.42 8.35 0.76
C GLY A 41 13.43 7.83 -0.68
N VAL A 42 12.99 8.66 -1.64
CA VAL A 42 12.97 8.32 -3.08
C VAL A 42 13.66 9.43 -3.89
N THR A 43 13.80 9.23 -5.20
CA THR A 43 14.34 10.27 -6.08
C THR A 43 13.27 11.33 -6.40
N GLN A 44 13.69 12.57 -6.68
CA GLN A 44 12.78 13.60 -7.18
C GLN A 44 12.10 13.19 -8.50
N ALA A 45 12.80 12.43 -9.35
CA ALA A 45 12.21 11.84 -10.55
C ALA A 45 11.04 10.89 -10.23
N ALA A 46 11.14 10.10 -9.15
CA ALA A 46 10.03 9.25 -8.70
C ALA A 46 8.83 10.09 -8.22
N ILE A 47 9.07 11.20 -7.52
CA ILE A 47 8.00 12.15 -7.14
C ILE A 47 7.32 12.71 -8.38
N SER A 48 8.08 13.18 -9.38
CA SER A 48 7.53 13.67 -10.64
C SER A 48 6.66 12.63 -11.35
N GLN A 49 7.09 11.36 -11.39
CA GLN A 49 6.32 10.25 -11.95
C GLN A 49 5.04 9.95 -11.15
N TYR A 50 5.08 10.05 -9.82
CA TYR A 50 3.91 9.90 -8.96
C TYR A 50 2.87 10.99 -9.20
N LEU A 51 3.30 12.24 -9.34
CA LEU A 51 2.42 13.37 -9.59
C LEU A 51 1.78 13.29 -10.98
N ARG A 52 2.54 12.87 -12.00
CA ARG A 52 2.03 12.64 -13.38
C ARG A 52 1.15 11.40 -13.50
N GLY A 53 1.07 10.55 -12.48
CA GLY A 53 0.30 9.30 -12.50
C GLY A 53 0.92 8.18 -13.34
N THR A 54 2.10 8.39 -13.95
CA THR A 54 2.81 7.36 -14.72
C THR A 54 3.35 6.23 -13.84
N ARG A 55 3.44 6.46 -12.52
CA ARG A 55 3.72 5.44 -11.51
C ARG A 55 2.64 5.46 -10.42
N GLY A 56 2.04 4.30 -10.14
CA GLY A 56 1.02 4.15 -9.09
C GLY A 56 -0.38 4.67 -9.44
N GLY A 57 -0.60 5.24 -10.63
CA GLY A 57 -1.89 5.85 -11.01
C GLY A 57 -3.01 4.89 -11.40
N ARG A 58 -2.76 3.58 -11.47
CA ARG A 58 -3.77 2.59 -11.93
C ARG A 58 -4.82 2.23 -10.87
N LEU A 59 -4.52 2.47 -9.59
CA LEU A 59 -5.43 2.14 -8.50
C LEU A 59 -6.21 3.37 -8.05
N ARG A 60 -7.54 3.25 -8.03
CA ARG A 60 -8.48 4.30 -7.63
C ARG A 60 -8.63 4.37 -6.11
N LEU A 61 -7.52 4.62 -5.42
CA LEU A 61 -7.48 4.73 -3.96
C LEU A 61 -8.27 5.93 -3.42
N ASP A 62 -8.61 6.89 -4.28
CA ASP A 62 -9.49 8.02 -4.00
C ASP A 62 -10.92 7.62 -3.59
N LYS A 63 -11.32 6.37 -3.84
CA LYS A 63 -12.63 5.84 -3.46
C LYS A 63 -12.72 5.29 -2.03
N TYR A 64 -11.61 5.23 -1.30
CA TYR A 64 -11.53 4.56 0.00
C TYR A 64 -11.11 5.55 1.09
N PRO A 65 -12.09 6.20 1.76
CA PRO A 65 -11.84 7.22 2.78
C PRO A 65 -10.88 6.78 3.90
N GLU A 66 -10.91 5.51 4.29
CA GLU A 66 -10.08 4.93 5.33
C GLU A 66 -8.60 4.95 4.92
N VAL A 67 -8.30 4.61 3.67
CA VAL A 67 -6.93 4.67 3.13
C VAL A 67 -6.48 6.12 3.02
N ILE A 68 -7.35 7.02 2.57
CA ILE A 68 -7.07 8.45 2.46
C ILE A 68 -6.74 9.04 3.83
N ALA A 69 -7.49 8.69 4.87
CA ALA A 69 -7.26 9.18 6.23
C ALA A 69 -5.86 8.80 6.75
N ILE A 70 -5.44 7.55 6.55
CA ILE A 70 -4.10 7.08 6.94
C ILE A 70 -3.02 7.83 6.15
N VAL A 71 -3.19 7.96 4.83
CA VAL A 71 -2.24 8.67 3.96
C VAL A 71 -2.09 10.14 4.36
N ARG A 72 -3.19 10.83 4.67
CA ARG A 72 -3.17 12.23 5.11
C ARG A 72 -2.47 12.38 6.45
N LYS A 73 -2.78 11.54 7.43
CA LYS A 73 -2.12 11.53 8.75
C LYS A 73 -0.61 11.34 8.58
N LEU A 74 -0.20 10.39 7.73
CA LEU A 74 1.19 10.13 7.41
C LEU A 74 1.86 11.35 6.76
N ALA A 75 1.27 11.91 5.70
CA ALA A 75 1.84 13.05 4.98
C ALA A 75 1.99 14.29 5.87
N GLN A 76 0.97 14.61 6.68
CA GLN A 76 1.00 15.72 7.64
C GLN A 76 2.04 15.48 8.74
N GLY A 77 2.13 14.26 9.27
CA GLY A 77 3.14 13.86 10.24
C GLY A 77 4.55 14.06 9.70
N LEU A 78 4.82 13.59 8.48
CA LEU A 78 6.11 13.80 7.81
C LEU A 78 6.40 15.28 7.56
N ALA A 79 5.45 16.03 7.01
CA ALA A 79 5.64 17.44 6.66
C ALA A 79 5.94 18.33 7.87
N SER A 80 5.38 17.97 9.03
CA SER A 80 5.55 18.64 10.32
C SER A 80 6.71 18.10 11.17
N GLY A 81 7.36 17.01 10.75
CA GLY A 81 8.42 16.35 11.53
C GLY A 81 7.93 15.67 12.82
N ARG A 82 6.61 15.44 12.96
CA ARG A 82 6.01 14.83 14.17
C ARG A 82 6.04 13.31 14.21
N ILE A 83 6.38 12.67 13.10
CA ILE A 83 6.53 11.20 13.04
C ILE A 83 7.90 10.84 12.48
N SER A 84 8.48 9.78 13.03
CA SER A 84 9.72 9.17 12.59
C SER A 84 9.56 8.38 11.28
N LYS A 85 10.70 8.01 10.67
CA LYS A 85 10.71 7.11 9.50
C LYS A 85 10.11 5.72 9.82
N ASN A 86 10.28 5.23 11.05
CA ASN A 86 9.73 3.94 11.48
C ASN A 86 8.20 4.00 11.58
N GLU A 87 7.66 5.06 12.19
CA GLU A 87 6.20 5.29 12.25
C GLU A 87 5.62 5.46 10.85
N ALA A 88 6.29 6.20 9.96
CA ALA A 88 5.88 6.32 8.57
C ALA A 88 5.86 4.96 7.87
N ALA A 89 6.86 4.09 8.07
CA ALA A 89 6.89 2.74 7.51
C ALA A 89 5.72 1.88 8.00
N ILE A 90 5.39 1.93 9.28
CA ILE A 90 4.22 1.25 9.87
C ILE A 90 2.93 1.78 9.23
N LEU A 91 2.76 3.10 9.12
CA LEU A 91 1.56 3.70 8.52
C LEU A 91 1.42 3.39 7.02
N VAL A 92 2.52 3.26 6.26
CA VAL A 92 2.45 2.74 4.88
C VAL A 92 1.96 1.30 4.86
N CYS A 93 2.43 0.46 5.78
CA CYS A 93 1.98 -0.93 5.89
C CYS A 93 0.49 -1.00 6.27
N GLU A 94 0.04 -0.14 7.19
CA GLU A 94 -1.35 -0.04 7.61
C GLU A 94 -2.27 0.39 6.46
N ALA A 95 -1.87 1.43 5.69
CA ALA A 95 -2.59 1.83 4.49
C ALA A 95 -2.68 0.69 3.46
N CYS A 96 -1.61 -0.10 3.32
CA CYS A 96 -1.57 -1.26 2.44
C CYS A 96 -2.52 -2.37 2.90
N TYR A 97 -2.50 -2.72 4.20
CA TYR A 97 -3.39 -3.70 4.79
C TYR A 97 -4.86 -3.27 4.65
N THR A 98 -5.18 -2.03 5.03
CA THR A 98 -6.52 -1.45 4.92
C THR A 98 -7.02 -1.50 3.47
N ALA A 99 -6.19 -1.08 2.50
CA ALA A 99 -6.54 -1.13 1.08
C ALA A 99 -6.83 -2.55 0.58
N ARG A 100 -6.06 -3.56 1.01
CA ARG A 100 -6.35 -4.95 0.62
C ARG A 100 -7.64 -5.46 1.24
N LYS A 101 -7.88 -5.18 2.53
CA LYS A 101 -9.10 -5.58 3.23
C LYS A 101 -10.36 -4.98 2.60
N LEU A 102 -10.27 -3.75 2.12
CA LEU A 102 -11.35 -3.05 1.40
C LEU A 102 -11.49 -3.50 -0.06
N GLY A 103 -10.68 -4.44 -0.55
CA GLY A 103 -10.84 -4.98 -1.90
C GLY A 103 -10.34 -4.08 -3.03
N VAL A 104 -9.50 -3.07 -2.75
CA VAL A 104 -8.96 -2.13 -3.77
C VAL A 104 -8.42 -2.85 -5.01
N LEU A 105 -7.71 -3.96 -4.80
CA LEU A 105 -7.09 -4.72 -5.89
C LEU A 105 -8.12 -5.51 -6.72
N CYS A 106 -9.26 -5.86 -6.13
CA CYS A 106 -10.38 -6.47 -6.84
C CYS A 106 -11.10 -5.48 -7.71
N ASP A 107 -11.40 -4.31 -7.16
CA ASP A 107 -12.13 -3.27 -7.88
C ASP A 107 -11.31 -2.79 -9.09
N ALA A 108 -9.98 -2.75 -8.93
CA ALA A 108 -9.06 -2.46 -10.02
C ALA A 108 -8.90 -3.61 -11.04
N HIS A 109 -9.51 -4.77 -10.82
CA HIS A 109 -9.39 -5.99 -11.63
C HIS A 109 -7.92 -6.28 -11.97
N LEU A 110 -7.05 -6.28 -10.96
CA LEU A 110 -5.61 -6.37 -11.17
C LEU A 110 -5.27 -7.65 -11.94
N ARG A 111 -4.68 -7.50 -13.12
CA ARG A 111 -4.14 -8.61 -13.93
C ARG A 111 -2.63 -8.59 -13.88
N ALA A 112 -2.03 -9.75 -13.66
CA ALA A 112 -0.60 -9.96 -13.76
C ALA A 112 -0.30 -11.07 -14.77
N LYS A 113 0.90 -11.04 -15.36
CA LYS A 113 1.39 -12.07 -16.29
C LYS A 113 2.38 -13.01 -15.58
N ASN A 114 2.69 -14.11 -16.25
CA ASN A 114 3.71 -15.07 -15.84
C ASN A 114 3.40 -15.65 -14.44
N LYS A 115 4.43 -15.85 -13.62
CA LYS A 115 4.34 -16.42 -12.27
C LYS A 115 3.39 -15.71 -11.30
N TYR A 116 2.88 -14.52 -11.64
CA TYR A 116 1.96 -13.75 -10.79
C TYR A 116 0.48 -13.87 -11.20
N ALA A 117 0.16 -14.58 -12.29
CA ALA A 117 -1.21 -14.65 -12.82
C ALA A 117 -2.22 -15.20 -11.80
N GLU A 118 -1.88 -16.31 -11.13
CA GLU A 118 -2.71 -16.92 -10.09
C GLU A 118 -2.70 -16.07 -8.80
N THR A 119 -1.53 -15.57 -8.39
CA THR A 119 -1.40 -14.71 -7.19
C THR A 119 -2.25 -13.44 -7.29
N ALA A 120 -2.44 -12.88 -8.49
CA ALA A 120 -3.30 -11.72 -8.70
C ALA A 120 -4.76 -12.02 -8.35
N GLN A 121 -5.25 -13.23 -8.64
CA GLN A 121 -6.60 -13.67 -8.25
C GLN A 121 -6.69 -13.92 -6.75
N LEU A 122 -5.63 -14.46 -6.13
CA LEU A 122 -5.56 -14.68 -4.70
C LEU A 122 -5.62 -13.38 -3.91
N LEU A 123 -4.94 -12.33 -4.37
CA LEU A 123 -4.85 -11.04 -3.66
C LEU A 123 -6.20 -10.43 -3.29
N CYS A 124 -7.23 -10.74 -4.07
CA CYS A 124 -8.59 -10.32 -3.80
C CYS A 124 -9.21 -10.87 -2.52
N LYS A 125 -8.85 -12.10 -2.18
CA LYS A 125 -9.41 -12.83 -1.05
C LYS A 125 -8.34 -13.15 -0.02
N TYR A 126 -7.13 -12.62 -0.18
CA TYR A 126 -5.95 -13.02 0.57
C TYR A 126 -6.17 -12.85 2.07
N ASP A 127 -6.55 -11.66 2.53
CA ASP A 127 -6.68 -11.42 3.98
C ASP A 127 -7.79 -12.29 4.59
N ILE A 128 -8.91 -12.51 3.88
CA ILE A 128 -10.01 -13.43 4.30
C ILE A 128 -9.52 -14.89 4.37
N LEU A 129 -8.82 -15.36 3.32
CA LEU A 129 -8.33 -16.74 3.25
C LEU A 129 -7.23 -16.98 4.27
N ARG A 130 -6.37 -15.99 4.52
CA ARG A 130 -5.33 -16.03 5.54
C ARG A 130 -5.95 -16.21 6.93
N GLU A 131 -6.96 -15.40 7.28
CA GLU A 131 -7.64 -15.52 8.57
C GLU A 131 -8.23 -16.93 8.76
N LYS A 132 -8.97 -17.44 7.77
CA LYS A 132 -9.54 -18.79 7.81
C LYS A 132 -8.49 -19.89 7.95
N LEU A 133 -7.40 -19.79 7.19
CA LEU A 133 -6.31 -20.78 7.22
C LEU A 133 -5.63 -20.79 8.59
N LEU A 134 -5.30 -19.61 9.13
CA LEU A 134 -4.61 -19.49 10.42
C LEU A 134 -5.51 -19.89 11.60
N SER A 135 -6.81 -19.57 11.56
CA SER A 135 -7.75 -20.05 12.58
C SER A 135 -7.86 -21.58 12.60
N GLY A 136 -7.74 -22.24 11.44
CA GLY A 136 -7.74 -23.69 11.34
C GLY A 136 -6.48 -24.32 11.95
N LEU A 137 -5.31 -23.69 11.74
CA LEU A 137 -4.04 -24.17 12.30
C LEU A 137 -3.99 -24.07 13.83
N SER A 138 -4.57 -23.01 14.42
CA SER A 138 -4.67 -22.87 15.88
C SER A 138 -5.63 -23.86 16.53
N ALA A 139 -6.61 -24.40 15.79
CA ALA A 139 -7.55 -25.39 16.30
C ALA A 139 -6.96 -26.82 16.32
N SER A 140 -6.02 -27.13 15.41
CA SER A 140 -5.35 -28.44 15.35
C SER A 140 -4.25 -28.65 16.40
N SER A 141 -3.83 -27.62 17.13
CA SER A 141 -2.74 -27.69 18.13
C SER A 141 -3.21 -27.82 19.59
N LEU A 142 -4.49 -28.08 19.85
CA LEU A 142 -5.07 -28.29 21.19
C LEU A 142 -5.54 -29.75 21.42
N GLY A 143 -5.05 -30.69 20.60
CA GLY A 143 -5.48 -32.09 20.61
C GLY A 143 -4.37 -33.11 20.89
N GLU A 144 -3.37 -32.77 21.71
CA GLU A 144 -2.46 -33.76 22.29
C GLU A 144 -2.25 -33.42 23.77
N GLY A 145 -3.10 -34.01 24.61
CA GLY A 145 -3.01 -34.04 26.07
C GLY A 145 -3.33 -35.44 26.54
#